data_AF-A0A4V2UPP8-F1
#
_entry.id   AF-A0A4V2UPP8-F1
#
_cell.length_a   1.000
_cell.length_b   1.000
_cell.length_c   1.000
_cell.angle_alpha   90.00
_cell.angle_beta   90.00
_cell.angle_gamma   90.00
#
_symmetry.space_group_name_H-M   'P 1'
#
loop_
_entity.id
_entity.type
_entity.pdbx_description
1 polymer ?
#
loop_
_entity_poly.entity_id
_entity_poly.type
_entity_poly.pdbx_seq_one_letter_code
_entity_poly.pdbx_strand_id
1 'polypeptide(L)'
;MYYLYSNTKEFYEIPYSRRDERLETWLEKIENFNIPELQTYVNGIRIDINAVKNGIKLKYNNGLAEGSVNKIKVIKRIMYGRNSFDLLKAKVLLHEQFRCEFN
;
A
#
# COMPACT_ATOMS: atom_id res chain seq x y z
N MET A 1 7.18 19.67 16.67
CA MET A 1 5.86 19.06 16.35
C MET A 1 5.26 19.60 15.05
N TYR A 2 5.17 20.93 14.87
CA TYR A 2 4.65 21.55 13.63
C TYR A 2 5.41 21.15 12.37
N TYR A 3 6.75 21.07 12.45
CA TYR A 3 7.59 20.71 11.31
C TYR A 3 7.37 19.26 10.85
N LEU A 4 7.26 18.30 11.77
CA LEU A 4 7.00 16.90 11.39
C LEU A 4 5.63 16.76 10.71
N TYR A 5 4.62 17.46 11.26
CA TYR A 5 3.27 17.48 10.70
C TYR A 5 3.23 18.09 9.28
N SER A 6 3.96 19.17 9.02
CA SER A 6 3.99 19.77 7.69
C SER A 6 4.63 18.84 6.65
N ASN A 7 5.64 18.07 7.04
CA ASN A 7 6.30 17.13 6.13
C ASN A 7 5.47 15.87 5.87
N THR A 8 4.72 15.36 6.85
CA THR A 8 3.80 14.25 6.61
C THR A 8 2.67 14.65 5.70
N LYS A 9 2.15 15.88 5.84
CA LYS A 9 1.18 16.45 4.91
C LYS A 9 1.76 16.60 3.51
N GLU A 10 2.96 17.15 3.37
CA GLU A 10 3.65 17.27 2.09
C GLU A 10 3.83 15.91 1.40
N PHE A 11 4.26 14.89 2.15
CA PHE A 11 4.37 13.52 1.64
C PHE A 11 3.03 12.99 1.13
N TYR A 12 1.95 13.20 1.89
CA TYR A 12 0.62 12.74 1.50
C TYR A 12 0.17 13.33 0.15
N GLU A 13 0.56 14.56 -0.17
CA GLU A 13 0.20 15.22 -1.43
C GLU A 13 1.04 14.74 -2.64
N ILE A 14 2.24 14.21 -2.43
CA ILE A 14 3.17 13.80 -3.50
C ILE A 14 2.55 12.71 -4.41
N PRO A 15 1.99 11.60 -3.90
CA PRO A 15 1.35 10.57 -4.72
C PRO A 15 0.24 11.11 -5.64
N TYR A 16 -0.53 12.08 -5.16
CA TYR A 16 -1.64 12.65 -5.94
C TYR A 16 -1.18 13.68 -6.97
N SER A 17 0.04 14.19 -6.84
CA SER A 17 0.57 15.25 -7.70
C SER A 17 0.94 14.78 -9.11
N ARG A 18 1.08 13.46 -9.33
CA ARG A 18 1.63 12.83 -10.55
C ARG A 18 3.01 13.36 -10.98
N ARG A 19 3.73 14.04 -10.08
CA ARG A 19 5.06 14.60 -10.30
C ARG A 19 6.03 13.93 -9.34
N ASP A 20 6.79 12.96 -9.83
CA ASP A 20 7.75 12.20 -9.03
C ASP A 20 8.96 13.02 -8.60
N GLU A 21 9.26 14.11 -9.30
CA GLU A 21 10.34 15.05 -8.94
C GLU A 21 10.18 15.57 -7.50
N ARG A 22 8.94 15.76 -7.02
CA ARG A 22 8.66 16.22 -5.65
C ARG A 22 9.06 15.20 -4.59
N LEU A 23 9.15 13.92 -4.94
CA LEU A 23 9.56 12.85 -4.02
C LEU A 23 11.01 13.02 -3.59
N GLU A 24 11.92 13.25 -4.54
CA GLU A 24 13.36 13.36 -4.25
C GLU A 24 13.65 14.55 -3.34
N THR A 25 13.06 15.71 -3.64
CA THR A 25 13.19 16.91 -2.80
C THR A 25 12.69 16.66 -1.37
N TRP A 26 11.61 15.89 -1.22
CA TRP A 26 11.09 15.54 0.11
C TRP A 26 12.00 14.54 0.84
N LEU A 27 12.57 13.55 0.14
CA LEU A 27 13.49 12.57 0.73
C LEU A 27 14.74 13.26 1.27
N GLU A 28 15.39 14.12 0.48
CA GLU A 28 16.57 14.89 0.90
C GLU A 28 16.27 15.77 2.12
N LYS A 29 15.09 16.40 2.15
CA LYS A 29 14.65 17.22 3.28
C LYS A 29 14.48 16.40 4.56
N ILE A 30 13.88 15.20 4.48
CA ILE A 30 13.68 14.32 5.64
C ILE A 30 14.98 13.71 6.15
N GLU A 31 15.93 13.41 5.28
CA GLU A 31 17.25 12.90 5.68
C GLU A 31 17.98 13.86 6.63
N ASN A 32 17.75 15.17 6.48
CA ASN A 32 18.35 16.18 7.36
C ASN A 32 17.76 16.21 8.78
N PHE A 33 16.63 15.53 9.07
CA PHE A 33 16.01 15.54 10.40
C PHE A 33 16.77 14.70 11.43
N ASN A 34 17.70 13.84 10.99
CA ASN A 34 18.52 12.97 11.83
C ASN A 34 17.70 12.16 12.88
N ILE A 35 16.46 11.80 12.54
CA ILE A 35 15.57 10.96 13.33
C ILE A 35 15.70 9.51 12.81
N PRO A 36 16.16 8.54 13.62
CA PRO A 36 16.44 7.17 13.16
C PRO A 36 15.26 6.47 12.46
N GLU A 37 14.04 6.68 12.94
CA GLU A 37 12.83 6.11 12.36
C GLU A 37 12.54 6.67 10.97
N LEU A 38 12.80 7.98 10.77
CA LEU A 38 12.66 8.62 9.47
C LEU A 38 13.75 8.18 8.50
N GLN A 39 14.99 7.99 8.97
CA GLN A 39 16.07 7.46 8.13
C GLN A 39 15.74 6.05 7.64
N THR A 40 15.22 5.20 8.53
CA THR A 40 14.79 3.84 8.17
C THR A 40 13.69 3.87 7.12
N TYR A 41 12.71 4.77 7.28
CA TYR A 41 11.63 4.95 6.32
C TYR A 41 12.13 5.42 4.95
N VAL A 42 12.99 6.45 4.92
CA VAL A 42 13.61 6.96 3.69
C VAL A 42 14.43 5.89 3.00
N ASN A 43 15.22 5.12 3.74
CA ASN A 43 15.99 4.00 3.18
C ASN A 43 15.09 2.96 2.52
N GLY A 44 13.95 2.63 3.15
CA GLY A 44 12.94 1.75 2.55
C GLY A 44 12.42 2.30 1.21
N ILE A 45 12.09 3.60 1.14
CA ILE A 45 11.66 4.23 -0.11
C ILE A 45 12.78 4.21 -1.16
N ARG A 46 14.03 4.47 -0.77
CA ARG A 46 15.18 4.49 -1.70
C ARG A 46 15.43 3.11 -2.32
N ILE A 47 15.29 2.03 -1.56
CA ILE A 47 15.44 0.66 -2.06
C ILE A 47 14.44 0.40 -3.21
N ASP A 48 13.19 0.84 -3.04
CA ASP A 48 12.11 0.62 -4.00
C ASP A 48 11.78 1.88 -4.84
N ILE A 49 12.74 2.79 -5.02
CA ILE A 49 12.48 4.14 -5.57
C ILE A 49 11.77 4.11 -6.93
N ASN A 50 12.15 3.16 -7.81
CA ASN A 50 11.51 3.01 -9.11
C ASN A 50 10.04 2.61 -9.00
N ALA A 51 9.71 1.70 -8.07
CA ALA A 51 8.33 1.29 -7.83
C ALA A 51 7.50 2.46 -7.26
N VAL A 52 8.07 3.22 -6.32
CA VAL A 52 7.41 4.40 -5.73
C VAL A 52 7.17 5.48 -6.79
N LYS A 53 8.18 5.82 -7.61
CA LYS A 53 8.04 6.78 -8.72
C LYS A 53 6.99 6.33 -9.73
N ASN A 54 6.95 5.04 -10.07
CA ASN A 54 5.92 4.50 -10.94
C ASN A 54 4.52 4.58 -10.31
N GLY A 55 4.40 4.36 -9.00
CA GLY A 55 3.15 4.54 -8.25
C GLY A 55 2.64 5.98 -8.25
N ILE A 56 3.53 6.97 -8.40
CA ILE A 56 3.17 8.39 -8.55
C ILE A 56 2.77 8.72 -10.00
N LYS A 57 3.54 8.23 -10.98
CA LYS A 57 3.36 8.57 -12.41
C LYS A 57 2.13 7.90 -13.02
N LEU A 58 1.94 6.62 -12.71
CA LEU A 58 0.94 5.79 -13.37
C LEU A 58 -0.43 6.01 -12.75
N LYS A 59 -1.48 5.83 -13.56
CA LYS A 59 -2.87 5.89 -13.07
C LYS A 59 -3.30 4.60 -12.37
N TYR A 60 -2.47 3.56 -12.40
CA TYR A 60 -2.77 2.27 -11.83
C TYR A 60 -2.54 2.30 -10.31
N ASN A 61 -3.48 1.74 -9.57
CA ASN A 61 -3.35 1.52 -8.13
C ASN A 61 -3.43 0.02 -7.84
N ASN A 62 -2.84 -0.39 -6.72
CA ASN A 62 -2.87 -1.78 -6.26
C ASN A 62 -4.19 -2.15 -5.55
N GLY A 63 -5.17 -1.25 -5.51
CA GLY A 63 -6.38 -1.39 -4.69
C GLY A 63 -7.24 -2.61 -5.05
N LEU A 64 -7.34 -2.94 -6.34
CA LEU A 64 -8.06 -4.15 -6.79
C LEU A 64 -7.37 -5.45 -6.32
N ALA A 65 -6.04 -5.48 -6.41
CA ALA A 65 -5.25 -6.63 -5.96
C ALA A 65 -5.29 -6.74 -4.43
N GLU A 66 -5.12 -5.64 -3.71
CA GLU A 66 -5.23 -5.58 -2.24
C GLU A 66 -6.62 -5.98 -1.76
N GLY A 67 -7.67 -5.53 -2.44
CA GLY A 67 -9.04 -5.95 -2.17
C GLY A 67 -9.20 -7.48 -2.29
N SER A 68 -8.68 -8.07 -3.36
CA SER A 68 -8.69 -9.52 -3.57
C SER A 68 -7.90 -10.27 -2.49
N VAL A 69 -6.70 -9.79 -2.15
CA VAL A 69 -5.86 -10.38 -1.09
C VAL A 69 -6.54 -10.27 0.27
N ASN A 70 -7.18 -9.15 0.57
CA ASN A 70 -7.89 -8.94 1.84
C ASN A 70 -9.11 -9.85 1.96
N LYS A 71 -9.88 -10.05 0.90
CA LYS A 71 -10.97 -11.04 0.88
C LYS A 71 -10.46 -12.45 1.23
N ILE A 72 -9.38 -12.88 0.56
CA ILE A 72 -8.78 -14.19 0.83
C ILE A 72 -8.30 -14.30 2.29
N LYS A 73 -7.68 -13.24 2.83
CA LYS A 73 -7.26 -13.18 4.24
C LYS A 73 -8.46 -13.30 5.20
N VAL A 74 -9.59 -12.65 4.90
CA VAL A 74 -10.83 -12.75 5.70
C VAL A 74 -11.37 -14.18 5.68
N ILE A 75 -11.48 -14.80 4.51
CA ILE A 75 -11.92 -16.19 4.38
C ILE A 75 -11.04 -17.12 5.22
N LYS A 76 -9.71 -16.99 5.11
CA LYS A 76 -8.75 -17.77 5.92
C LYS A 76 -8.94 -17.58 7.44
N ARG A 77 -9.24 -16.36 7.90
CA ARG A 77 -9.50 -16.06 9.32
C ARG A 77 -10.78 -16.72 9.83
N ILE A 78 -11.87 -16.64 9.06
CA ILE A 78 -13.15 -17.30 9.39
C ILE A 78 -12.99 -18.82 9.41
N MET A 79 -12.09 -19.36 8.59
CA MET A 79 -11.79 -20.79 8.54
C MET A 79 -10.83 -21.25 9.66
N TYR A 80 -10.46 -20.38 10.60
CA TYR A 80 -9.52 -20.68 11.68
C TYR A 80 -8.19 -21.27 11.17
N GLY A 81 -7.69 -20.76 10.05
CA GLY A 81 -6.42 -21.19 9.48
C GLY A 81 -6.47 -22.50 8.67
N ARG A 82 -7.62 -23.16 8.54
CA ARG A 82 -7.79 -24.31 7.62
C ARG A 82 -7.66 -23.82 6.18
N ASN A 83 -6.52 -24.09 5.55
CA ASN A 83 -6.11 -23.37 4.35
C ASN A 83 -5.53 -24.29 3.25
N SER A 84 -5.94 -25.57 3.20
CA SER A 84 -5.63 -26.38 2.02
C SER A 84 -6.12 -25.67 0.77
N PHE A 85 -5.33 -25.75 -0.31
CA PHE A 85 -5.59 -24.98 -1.52
C PHE A 85 -7.01 -25.25 -2.06
N ASP A 86 -7.42 -26.52 -2.11
CA ASP A 86 -8.73 -26.93 -2.60
C ASP A 86 -9.88 -26.37 -1.76
N LEU A 87 -9.75 -26.42 -0.43
CA LEU A 87 -10.77 -25.91 0.48
C LEU A 87 -10.88 -24.37 0.39
N LEU A 88 -9.74 -23.68 0.33
CA LEU A 88 -9.71 -22.23 0.17
C LEU A 88 -10.32 -21.82 -1.18
N LYS A 89 -9.96 -22.52 -2.26
CA LYS A 89 -10.52 -22.29 -3.61
C LYS A 89 -12.04 -22.47 -3.60
N ALA A 90 -12.53 -23.58 -3.04
CA ALA A 90 -13.97 -23.84 -2.94
C ALA A 90 -14.70 -22.73 -2.15
N LYS A 91 -14.14 -22.28 -1.02
CA LYS A 91 -14.73 -21.21 -0.20
C LYS A 91 -14.71 -19.85 -0.90
N VAL A 92 -13.64 -19.51 -1.61
CA VAL A 92 -13.56 -18.27 -2.40
C VAL A 92 -14.62 -18.26 -3.50
N LEU A 93 -14.72 -19.35 -4.28
CA LEU A 93 -15.70 -19.44 -5.37
C LEU A 93 -17.14 -19.36 -4.84
N LEU A 94 -17.43 -20.08 -3.75
CA LEU A 94 -18.73 -20.02 -3.08
C LEU A 94 -19.08 -18.59 -2.63
N HIS A 95 -18.12 -17.89 -2.03
CA HIS A 95 -18.33 -16.53 -1.54
C HIS A 95 -18.53 -15.51 -2.68
N GLU A 96 -17.85 -15.68 -3.82
CA GLU A 96 -18.08 -14.83 -4.99
C GLU A 96 -19.43 -15.14 -5.67
N GLN A 97 -19.88 -16.41 -5.67
CA GLN A 97 -21.19 -16.78 -6.19
C GLN A 97 -22.33 -16.08 -5.43
N PHE A 98 -22.32 -16.16 -4.09
CA PHE A 98 -23.33 -15.47 -3.28
C PHE A 98 -23.28 -13.95 -3.42
N ARG A 99 -22.13 -13.37 -3.78
CA ARG A 99 -22.02 -11.93 -3.99
C ARG A 99 -22.82 -11.48 -5.22
N CYS A 100 -22.92 -12.30 -6.26
CA CYS A 100 -23.69 -11.98 -7.46
C CYS A 100 -25.20 -12.20 -7.29
N GLU A 101 -25.61 -13.00 -6.31
CA GLU A 101 -27.04 -13.32 -6.09
C GLU A 101 -27.76 -12.27 -5.20
N PHE A 102 -27.01 -11.47 -4.42
CA PHE A 102 -27.55 -10.52 -3.45
C PHE A 102 -27.17 -9.04 -3.71
N ASN A 103 -26.60 -8.71 -4.87
CA ASN A 103 -26.38 -7.34 -5.37
C ASN A 103 -27.12 -7.13 -6.68
#